data_AF-A0A1F9BN07-F1
#
_entry.id   AF-A0A1F9BN07-F1
#
_cell.length_a   1.000
_cell.length_b   1.000
_cell.length_c   1.000
_cell.angle_alpha   90.00
_cell.angle_beta   90.00
_cell.angle_gamma   90.00
#
_symmetry.space_group_name_H-M   'P 1'
#
loop_
_entity.id
_entity.type
_entity.pdbx_description
1 polymer ?
#
loop_
_entity_poly.entity_id
_entity_poly.type
_entity_poly.pdbx_seq_one_letter_code
_entity_poly.pdbx_strand_id
1 'polypeptide(L)'
;MDTLFTEQLIQDIKPDKIILATGATPIRPNIRGIELQHVVQGINILIKRVQLRDKIIVLGGGLLGFKLGEYLVDEGKKASLVEQFKDVMVDTEIRNKNDF
;
A
#
# COMPACT_ATOMS: atom_id res chain seq x y z
N MET A 1 13.10 -13.52 11.69
CA MET A 1 12.29 -14.74 11.87
C MET A 1 11.71 -14.98 10.49
N ASP A 2 12.37 -15.83 9.68
CA ASP A 2 12.25 -15.77 8.21
C ASP A 2 11.76 -17.09 7.60
N THR A 3 11.03 -17.89 8.39
CA THR A 3 10.51 -19.19 7.95
C THR A 3 9.30 -19.01 7.03
N LEU A 4 9.42 -19.43 5.78
CA LEU A 4 8.29 -19.46 4.84
C LEU A 4 7.34 -20.61 5.21
N PHE A 5 6.04 -20.30 5.33
CA PHE A 5 5.01 -21.30 5.57
C PHE A 5 4.63 -21.99 4.25
N THR A 6 4.76 -23.33 4.20
CA THR A 6 4.51 -24.15 3.01
C THR A 6 3.61 -25.35 3.33
N GLU A 7 3.07 -25.99 2.30
CA GLU A 7 2.27 -27.21 2.46
C GLU A 7 3.06 -28.34 3.14
N GLN A 8 4.35 -28.48 2.86
CA GLN A 8 5.23 -29.45 3.51
C GLN A 8 5.26 -29.22 5.04
N LEU A 9 5.32 -27.95 5.46
CA LEU A 9 5.33 -27.60 6.88
C LEU A 9 4.05 -28.06 7.60
N ILE A 10 2.91 -28.06 6.90
CA ILE A 10 1.64 -28.56 7.43
C ILE A 10 1.72 -30.08 7.63
N GLN A 11 2.29 -30.80 6.67
CA GLN A 11 2.43 -32.26 6.73
C GLN A 11 3.39 -32.70 7.84
N ASP A 12 4.45 -31.93 8.07
CA ASP A 12 5.47 -32.24 9.07
C ASP A 12 5.00 -31.89 10.49
N ILE A 13 4.44 -30.70 10.69
CA ILE A 13 4.01 -30.19 12.01
C ILE A 13 2.67 -30.80 12.44
N LYS A 14 1.78 -31.10 11.48
CA LYS A 14 0.42 -31.63 11.69
C LYS A 14 -0.39 -30.82 12.72
N PRO A 15 -0.58 -29.51 12.53
CA PRO A 15 -1.29 -28.69 13.49
C PRO A 15 -2.79 -29.01 13.50
N ASP A 16 -3.42 -28.93 14.68
CA ASP A 16 -4.88 -29.09 14.80
C ASP A 16 -5.68 -27.92 14.19
N LYS A 17 -5.06 -26.73 14.13
CA LYS A 17 -5.65 -25.49 13.63
C LYS A 17 -4.58 -24.64 12.93
N ILE A 18 -5.00 -23.92 11.90
CA ILE A 18 -4.18 -22.96 11.16
C ILE A 18 -4.84 -21.59 11.24
N ILE A 19 -4.07 -20.56 11.59
CA ILE A 19 -4.48 -19.15 11.55
C ILE A 19 -3.67 -18.46 10.45
N LEU A 20 -4.36 -17.95 9.43
CA LEU A 20 -3.73 -17.18 8.35
C LEU A 20 -3.68 -15.70 8.75
N ALA A 21 -2.47 -15.19 8.96
CA ALA A 21 -2.22 -13.80 9.32
C ALA A 21 -1.08 -13.20 8.46
N THR A 22 -1.08 -13.50 7.16
CA THR A 22 -0.01 -13.15 6.21
C THR A 22 -0.03 -11.68 5.77
N GLY A 23 -1.01 -10.90 6.24
CA GLY A 23 -1.19 -9.50 5.87
C GLY A 23 -1.80 -9.34 4.47
N ALA A 24 -1.48 -8.22 3.81
CA ALA A 24 -2.02 -7.85 2.51
C ALA A 24 -0.91 -7.42 1.53
N THR A 25 -1.20 -7.51 0.24
CA THR A 25 -0.33 -6.99 -0.83
C THR A 25 -0.95 -5.74 -1.47
N PRO A 26 -0.16 -4.70 -1.77
CA PRO A 26 -0.68 -3.48 -2.41
C PRO A 26 -1.33 -3.77 -3.77
N ILE A 27 -2.46 -3.12 -4.03
CA ILE A 27 -3.13 -3.20 -5.34
C ILE A 27 -2.33 -2.39 -6.37
N ARG A 28 -2.19 -2.94 -7.58
CA ARG A 28 -1.61 -2.24 -8.73
C ARG A 28 -2.72 -1.98 -9.76
N PRO A 29 -3.11 -0.72 -10.02
CA PRO A 29 -4.18 -0.43 -10.96
C PRO A 29 -3.74 -0.67 -12.40
N ASN A 30 -4.70 -1.06 -13.25
CA ASN A 30 -4.45 -1.26 -14.68
C ASN A 30 -4.50 0.07 -15.44
N ILE A 31 -3.42 0.84 -15.35
CA ILE A 31 -3.27 2.13 -16.05
C ILE A 31 -1.98 2.15 -16.89
N ARG A 32 -2.02 2.86 -18.02
CA ARG A 32 -0.84 3.02 -18.88
C ARG A 32 0.30 3.68 -18.09
N GLY A 33 1.49 3.07 -18.16
CA GLY A 33 2.68 3.60 -17.51
C GLY A 33 2.88 3.14 -16.06
N ILE A 34 2.03 2.23 -15.54
CA ILE A 34 2.18 1.71 -14.17
C ILE A 34 3.52 1.00 -13.93
N GLU A 35 4.14 0.45 -14.98
CA GLU A 35 5.45 -0.23 -14.95
C GLU A 35 6.66 0.70 -15.16
N LEU A 36 6.46 2.01 -15.27
CA LEU A 36 7.58 2.94 -15.43
C LEU A 36 8.48 2.93 -14.18
N GLN A 37 9.79 3.06 -14.38
CA GLN A 37 10.81 2.95 -13.31
C GLN A 37 10.63 3.94 -12.15
N HIS A 38 9.96 5.07 -12.38
CA HIS A 38 9.71 6.08 -11.33
C HIS A 38 8.40 5.82 -10.56
N VAL A 39 7.61 4.81 -10.95
CA VAL A 39 6.39 4.40 -10.25
C VAL A 39 6.77 3.38 -9.19
N VAL A 40 6.51 3.72 -7.93
CA VAL A 40 6.84 2.90 -6.77
C VAL A 40 5.62 2.72 -5.88
N GLN A 41 5.57 1.61 -5.15
CA GLN A 41 4.55 1.40 -4.14
C GLN A 41 4.82 2.31 -2.94
N GLY A 42 3.78 2.98 -2.43
CA GLY A 42 3.89 3.88 -1.27
C GLY A 42 4.51 3.22 -0.04
N ILE A 43 4.22 1.93 0.20
CA ILE A 43 4.83 1.19 1.31
C ILE A 43 6.35 1.12 1.20
N ASN A 44 6.92 1.05 -0.01
CA ASN A 44 8.38 1.01 -0.22
C ASN A 44 9.03 2.35 0.15
N ILE A 45 8.31 3.47 0.06
CA ILE A 45 8.76 4.77 0.54
C ILE A 45 8.80 4.77 2.08
N LEU A 46 7.72 4.34 2.73
CA LEU A 46 7.61 4.36 4.20
C LEU A 46 8.66 3.46 4.89
N ILE A 47 9.01 2.33 4.26
CA ILE A 47 10.09 1.44 4.74
C ILE A 47 11.48 1.83 4.22
N LYS A 48 11.63 3.04 3.67
CA LYS A 48 12.89 3.66 3.23
C LYS A 48 13.69 2.83 2.21
N ARG A 49 12.98 2.12 1.31
CA ARG A 49 13.57 1.35 0.21
C ARG A 49 13.63 2.11 -1.12
N VAL A 50 13.20 3.36 -1.13
CA VAL A 50 13.18 4.20 -2.33
C VAL A 50 13.87 5.52 -2.04
N GLN A 51 14.75 5.94 -2.94
CA GLN A 51 15.32 7.29 -2.92
C GLN A 51 14.30 8.30 -3.46
N LEU A 52 13.96 9.29 -2.64
CA LEU A 52 12.94 10.28 -2.98
C LEU A 52 13.48 11.38 -3.90
N ARG A 53 12.62 11.80 -4.84
CA ARG A 53 12.81 13.02 -5.63
C ARG A 53 12.05 14.18 -4.99
N ASP A 54 12.27 15.40 -5.49
CA ASP A 54 11.67 16.59 -4.89
C ASP A 54 10.17 16.77 -5.17
N LYS A 55 9.69 16.30 -6.33
CA LYS A 55 8.27 16.40 -6.73
C LYS A 55 7.69 15.00 -6.84
N ILE A 56 6.63 14.75 -6.09
CA ILE A 56 6.03 13.42 -5.99
C ILE A 56 4.51 13.55 -6.13
N ILE A 57 3.93 12.67 -6.94
CA ILE A 57 2.48 12.49 -7.03
C ILE A 57 2.12 11.23 -6.25
N VAL A 58 1.18 11.36 -5.32
CA VAL A 58 0.55 10.24 -4.62
C VAL A 58 -0.76 9.92 -5.32
N LEU A 59 -0.87 8.69 -5.84
CA LEU A 59 -2.10 8.18 -6.46
C LEU A 59 -2.92 7.43 -5.41
N GLY A 60 -4.14 7.88 -5.15
CA GLY A 60 -5.03 7.37 -4.11
C GLY A 60 -5.08 8.28 -2.88
N GLY A 61 -6.29 8.69 -2.51
CA GLY A 61 -6.63 9.61 -1.43
C GLY A 61 -7.22 8.96 -0.19
N GLY A 62 -7.12 7.64 -0.06
CA GLY A 62 -7.43 6.94 1.19
C GLY A 62 -6.40 7.20 2.30
N LEU A 63 -6.62 6.61 3.48
CA LEU A 63 -5.80 6.80 4.67
C LEU A 63 -4.31 6.65 4.41
N LEU A 64 -3.90 5.57 3.73
CA LEU A 64 -2.49 5.32 3.44
C LEU A 64 -1.89 6.39 2.50
N GLY A 65 -2.65 6.81 1.48
CA GLY A 65 -2.21 7.87 0.55
C GLY A 65 -2.05 9.21 1.26
N PHE A 66 -2.97 9.55 2.16
CA PHE A 66 -2.90 10.77 2.95
C PHE A 66 -1.71 10.77 3.93
N LYS A 67 -1.50 9.67 4.67
CA LYS A 67 -0.34 9.51 5.57
C LYS A 67 0.98 9.52 4.81
N LEU A 68 1.01 8.97 3.60
CA LEU A 68 2.19 9.08 2.73
C LEU A 68 2.45 10.52 2.32
N GLY A 69 1.40 11.26 1.94
CA GLY A 69 1.51 12.69 1.62
C GLY A 69 2.08 13.52 2.77
N GLU A 70 1.56 13.31 3.99
CA GLU A 70 2.06 13.93 5.22
C GLU A 70 3.55 13.62 5.43
N TYR A 71 3.94 12.34 5.40
CA TYR A 71 5.34 11.92 5.52
C TYR A 71 6.26 12.58 4.49
N LEU A 72 5.80 12.69 3.23
CA LEU A 72 6.59 13.31 2.17
C LEU A 72 6.80 14.82 2.41
N VAL A 73 5.80 15.52 2.94
CA VAL A 73 5.91 16.93 3.31
C VAL A 73 6.88 17.12 4.48
N ASP A 74 6.82 16.25 5.49
CA ASP A 74 7.76 16.25 6.63
C ASP A 74 9.21 16.03 6.19
N GLU A 75 9.41 15.21 5.15
CA GLU A 75 10.72 14.99 4.49
C GLU A 75 11.13 16.14 3.52
N GLY A 76 10.40 17.26 3.54
CA GLY A 76 10.68 18.46 2.74
C GLY A 76 10.36 18.31 1.26
N LYS A 77 9.51 17.35 0.87
CA LYS A 77 9.15 17.11 -0.54
C LYS A 77 7.88 17.87 -0.93
N LYS A 78 7.76 18.16 -2.23
CA LYS A 78 6.53 18.72 -2.82
C LYS A 78 5.64 17.56 -3.25
N ALA A 79 4.64 17.26 -2.43
CA ALA A 79 3.67 16.21 -2.70
C ALA A 79 2.36 16.77 -3.24
N SER A 80 1.80 16.11 -4.26
CA SER A 80 0.43 16.31 -4.72
C SER A 80 -0.32 14.99 -4.63
N LEU A 81 -1.53 15.03 -4.08
CA LEU A 81 -2.40 13.86 -3.98
C LEU A 81 -3.44 13.90 -5.10
N VAL A 82 -3.69 12.75 -5.74
CA VAL A 82 -4.69 12.60 -6.79
C VAL A 82 -5.63 11.45 -6.41
N GLU A 83 -6.91 11.75 -6.36
CA GLU A 83 -8.00 10.82 -6.03
C GLU A 83 -8.99 10.77 -7.20
N GLN A 84 -9.51 9.58 -7.51
CA GLN A 84 -10.53 9.36 -8.53
C GLN A 84 -11.95 9.63 -8.00
N PHE A 85 -12.18 9.44 -6.69
CA PHE A 85 -13.44 9.72 -6.04
C PHE A 85 -13.64 11.22 -5.80
N LYS A 86 -14.90 11.58 -5.55
CA LYS A 86 -15.29 12.96 -5.26
C LYS A 86 -14.66 13.47 -3.96
N ASP A 87 -14.51 12.60 -2.98
CA ASP A 87 -14.01 12.90 -1.65
C ASP A 87 -12.75 12.07 -1.34
N VAL A 88 -11.93 12.55 -0.40
CA VAL A 88 -10.75 11.85 0.14
C VAL A 88 -11.09 11.14 1.46
N MET A 89 -10.22 10.24 1.92
CA MET A 89 -10.34 9.55 3.21
C MET A 89 -11.62 8.72 3.36
N VAL A 90 -12.21 8.32 2.24
CA VAL A 90 -13.47 7.56 2.18
C VAL A 90 -13.35 6.15 2.78
N ASP A 91 -12.13 5.65 2.96
CA ASP A 91 -11.79 4.37 3.60
C ASP A 91 -11.61 4.47 5.12
N THR A 92 -11.78 5.67 5.71
CA THR A 92 -11.72 5.87 7.16
C THR A 92 -13.08 5.76 7.84
N GLU A 93 -14.16 5.71 7.05
CA GLU A 93 -15.51 5.42 7.51
C GLU A 93 -15.88 3.97 7.18
N ILE A 94 -16.77 3.39 7.98
CA ILE A 94 -17.37 2.10 7.64
C ILE A 94 -18.32 2.35 6.45
N ARG A 95 -17.86 2.03 5.25
CA ARG A 95 -18.66 2.09 4.02
C ARG A 95 -18.83 0.71 3.42
N ASN A 96 -20.00 0.46 2.84
CA ASN A 96 -20.26 -0.80 2.17
C ASN A 96 -19.62 -0.78 0.78
N LYS A 97 -19.22 -1.95 0.27
CA LYS A 97 -18.65 -2.09 -1.08
C LYS A 97 -19.55 -1.55 -2.21
N ASN A 98 -20.84 -1.32 -1.94
CA ASN A 98 -21.82 -0.84 -2.92
C ASN A 98 -21.89 0.70 -3.01
N ASP A 99 -21.08 1.43 -2.22
CA ASP A 99 -21.14 2.88 -2.15
C ASP A 99 -20.25 3.58 -3.22
N PHE A 100 -19.67 2.81 -4.17
CA PHE A 100 -18.72 3.27 -5.21
C PHE A 100 -19.13 2.87 -6.63
#